data_AF-A0A0N4W7S5-F1
#
_entry.id   AF-A0A0N4W7S5-F1
#
_cell.length_a   1.000
_cell.length_b   1.000
_cell.length_c   1.000
_cell.angle_alpha   90.00
_cell.angle_beta   90.00
_cell.angle_gamma   90.00
#
_symmetry.space_group_name_H-M   'P 1'
#
loop_
_entity.id
_entity.type
_entity.pdbx_description
1 polymer ?
#
loop_
_entity_poly.entity_id
_entity_poly.type
_entity_poly.pdbx_seq_one_letter_code
_entity_poly.pdbx_strand_id
1 'polypeptide(L)'
;MTTTVPPTLEEVCPALVQTPTATDFPDGIMTFVYNQNRTSVVATCSQTDPAFDLNAAIVANRLNFLDFGPRNVSFPGTCNSTLMRWEMGEPPLLIDTLECLLTNPPNG
;
A
#
# COMPACT_ATOMS: atom_id res chain seq x y z
N MET A 1 26.33 6.35 -34.85
CA MET A 1 25.10 5.55 -34.74
C MET A 1 24.56 5.82 -33.35
N THR A 2 23.56 6.69 -33.24
CA THR A 2 23.00 7.11 -31.96
C THR A 2 21.78 6.24 -31.70
N THR A 3 21.88 5.31 -30.76
CA THR A 3 20.77 4.44 -30.38
C THR A 3 19.79 5.26 -29.55
N THR A 4 18.81 5.86 -30.19
CA THR A 4 17.66 6.47 -29.51
C THR A 4 16.80 5.33 -28.98
N VAL A 5 16.99 4.98 -27.71
CA VAL A 5 16.06 4.11 -26.97
C VAL A 5 14.73 4.88 -26.92
N PRO A 6 13.62 4.36 -27.48
CA PRO A 6 12.33 4.99 -27.27
C PRO A 6 12.07 5.04 -25.77
N PRO A 7 11.45 6.10 -25.20
CA PRO A 7 10.92 5.96 -23.86
C PRO A 7 9.97 4.78 -23.93
N THR A 8 10.29 3.67 -23.26
CA THR A 8 9.31 2.60 -23.07
C THR A 8 8.23 3.24 -22.22
N LEU A 9 7.19 3.70 -22.92
CA LEU A 9 5.93 4.18 -22.39
C LEU A 9 5.24 2.99 -21.73
N GLU A 10 5.85 2.50 -20.66
CA GLU A 10 5.17 1.62 -19.75
C GLU A 10 4.25 2.60 -19.00
N GLU A 11 3.00 2.70 -19.48
CA GLU A 11 1.86 3.37 -18.82
C GLU A 11 1.59 2.66 -17.49
N VAL A 12 2.54 2.74 -16.57
CA VAL A 12 2.49 2.08 -15.30
C VAL A 12 2.44 3.11 -14.21
N CYS A 13 1.48 2.88 -13.31
CA CYS A 13 1.32 3.70 -12.13
C CYS A 13 2.65 3.82 -11.38
N PRO A 14 2.93 4.99 -10.79
CA PRO A 14 4.16 5.22 -10.05
C PRO A 14 4.28 4.22 -8.90
N ALA A 15 5.50 3.92 -8.46
CA ALA A 15 5.68 3.08 -7.28
C ALA A 15 5.00 3.75 -6.08
N LEU A 16 4.14 3.01 -5.38
CA LEU A 16 3.58 3.39 -4.09
C LEU A 16 4.70 3.49 -3.05
N VAL A 17 4.51 4.42 -2.13
CA VAL A 17 5.37 4.65 -0.99
C VAL A 17 4.52 4.66 0.27
N GLN A 18 5.09 4.14 1.36
CA GLN A 18 4.49 4.32 2.67
C GLN A 18 4.57 5.79 3.05
N THR A 19 3.45 6.34 3.48
CA THR A 19 3.40 7.62 4.17
C THR A 19 3.49 7.33 5.67
N PRO A 20 4.45 7.92 6.41
CA PRO A 20 4.49 7.81 7.86
C PRO A 20 3.21 8.39 8.44
N THR A 21 2.62 7.69 9.40
CA THR A 21 1.43 8.19 10.08
C THR A 21 1.84 9.33 11.02
N ALA A 22 1.08 10.43 10.98
CA ALA A 22 1.30 11.56 11.89
C ALA A 22 0.59 11.35 13.24
N THR A 23 0.18 10.12 13.53
CA THR A 23 -0.70 9.76 14.65
C THR A 23 0.09 9.19 15.83
N ASP A 24 -0.57 9.02 16.97
CA ASP A 24 0.01 8.44 18.19
C ASP A 24 0.27 6.92 18.11
N PHE A 25 0.02 6.29 16.96
CA PHE A 25 0.23 4.85 16.76
C PHE A 25 1.58 4.58 16.09
N PRO A 26 2.28 3.49 16.46
CA PRO A 26 3.51 3.12 15.78
C PRO A 26 3.26 2.71 14.33
N ASP A 27 4.14 3.16 13.43
CA ASP A 27 4.16 2.70 12.05
C ASP A 27 4.68 1.26 11.95
N GLY A 28 4.01 0.45 11.13
CA GLY A 28 4.53 -0.84 10.71
C GLY A 28 5.41 -0.74 9.47
N ILE A 29 5.82 -1.90 8.95
CA ILE A 29 6.57 -2.02 7.71
C ILE A 29 5.58 -2.27 6.58
N MET A 30 5.50 -1.33 5.64
CA MET A 30 4.74 -1.52 4.41
C MET A 30 5.63 -1.99 3.27
N THR A 31 5.20 -3.03 2.56
CA THR A 31 5.88 -3.55 1.38
C THR A 31 4.90 -3.61 0.20
N PHE A 32 5.43 -3.41 -1.00
CA PHE A 32 4.64 -3.37 -2.23
C PHE A 32 5.21 -4.37 -3.23
N VAL A 33 4.40 -5.36 -3.61
CA VAL A 33 4.77 -6.35 -4.62
C VAL A 33 3.96 -6.08 -5.88
N TYR A 34 4.64 -5.69 -6.95
CA TYR A 34 4.02 -5.41 -8.25
C TYR A 34 4.09 -6.64 -9.14
N ASN A 35 3.10 -6.82 -10.02
CA ASN A 35 3.27 -7.73 -11.14
C ASN A 35 4.26 -7.17 -12.18
N GLN A 36 4.65 -8.00 -13.15
CA GLN A 36 5.63 -7.63 -14.17
C GLN A 36 5.29 -6.34 -14.92
N ASN A 37 3.98 -6.12 -15.17
CA ASN A 37 3.49 -4.99 -15.96
C ASN A 37 2.98 -3.83 -15.08
N ARG A 38 3.26 -3.83 -13.77
CA ARG A 38 2.70 -2.93 -12.73
C ARG A 38 1.23 -2.50 -12.96
N THR A 39 0.41 -3.44 -13.40
CA THR A 39 -1.06 -3.26 -13.49
C THR A 39 -1.75 -3.70 -12.21
N SER A 40 -1.08 -4.54 -11.41
CA SER A 40 -1.51 -4.91 -10.07
C SER A 40 -0.40 -4.75 -9.06
N VAL A 41 -0.79 -4.45 -7.83
CA VAL A 41 0.09 -4.38 -6.67
C VAL A 41 -0.57 -5.08 -5.50
N VAL A 42 0.22 -5.71 -4.65
CA VAL A 42 -0.21 -6.15 -3.33
C VAL A 42 0.55 -5.33 -2.30
N ALA A 43 -0.20 -4.51 -1.55
CA ALA A 43 0.32 -3.75 -0.43
C ALA A 43 0.21 -4.60 0.83
N THR A 44 1.33 -4.88 1.49
CA THR A 44 1.37 -5.66 2.72
C THR A 44 1.85 -4.78 3.86
N CYS A 45 1.04 -4.65 4.91
CA CYS A 45 1.45 -4.01 6.16
C CYS A 45 1.79 -5.12 7.16
N SER A 46 2.97 -5.04 7.78
CA SER A 46 3.46 -6.00 8.75
C SER A 46 3.96 -5.30 10.00
N GLN A 47 3.75 -5.92 11.16
CA GLN A 47 4.37 -5.44 12.39
C GLN A 47 5.90 -5.55 12.32
N THR A 48 6.57 -4.63 12.99
CA THR A 48 8.04 -4.57 13.08
C THR A 48 8.61 -5.58 14.07
N ASP A 49 7.88 -5.88 15.14
CA ASP A 49 8.35 -6.74 16.22
C ASP A 49 7.38 -7.92 16.46
N PRO A 50 7.78 -9.18 16.19
CA PRO A 50 6.99 -10.38 16.41
C PRO A 50 6.67 -10.67 17.88
N ALA A 51 7.40 -10.08 18.84
CA ALA A 51 7.21 -10.28 20.28
C ALA A 51 5.94 -9.61 20.81
N PHE A 52 5.39 -8.63 20.09
CA PHE A 52 4.11 -8.01 20.40
C PHE A 52 3.03 -8.60 19.48
N ASP A 53 1.87 -8.96 20.04
CA ASP A 53 0.71 -9.39 19.25
C ASP A 53 -0.08 -8.18 18.75
N LEU A 54 0.54 -7.32 17.94
CA LEU A 54 -0.11 -6.13 17.40
C LEU A 54 -0.96 -6.48 16.18
N ASN A 55 -2.02 -5.72 15.99
CA ASN A 55 -2.78 -5.73 14.75
C ASN A 55 -2.17 -4.72 13.78
N ALA A 56 -2.13 -5.10 12.51
CA ALA A 56 -1.70 -4.27 11.40
C ALA A 56 -2.93 -3.78 10.63
N ALA A 57 -2.93 -2.52 10.24
CA ALA A 57 -3.98 -1.90 9.44
C ALA A 57 -3.37 -1.20 8.22
N ILE A 58 -3.98 -1.39 7.05
CA ILE A 58 -3.66 -0.60 5.86
C ILE A 58 -4.70 0.52 5.76
N VAL A 59 -4.23 1.76 5.83
CA VAL A 59 -5.08 2.95 5.67
C VAL A 59 -4.69 3.71 4.42
N ALA A 60 -5.68 3.97 3.57
CA ALA A 60 -5.56 4.78 2.37
C ALA A 60 -6.08 6.20 2.63
N ASN A 61 -5.35 7.18 2.11
CA ASN A 61 -5.72 8.61 2.16
C ASN A 61 -6.03 9.09 3.58
N ARG A 62 -5.31 8.57 4.59
CA ARG A 62 -5.44 8.91 6.03
C ARG A 62 -6.74 8.54 6.72
N LEU A 63 -7.77 8.12 5.98
CA LEU A 63 -9.13 7.99 6.51
C LEU A 63 -9.79 6.66 6.15
N ASN A 64 -9.34 5.99 5.09
CA ASN A 64 -10.02 4.81 4.57
C ASN A 64 -9.26 3.55 4.96
N PHE A 65 -9.83 2.76 5.86
CA PHE A 65 -9.28 1.45 6.20
C PHE A 65 -9.54 0.48 5.06
N LEU A 66 -8.48 -0.03 4.43
CA LEU A 66 -8.57 -1.04 3.38
C LEU A 66 -8.66 -2.44 3.99
N ASP A 67 -7.81 -2.72 4.98
CA ASP A 67 -7.80 -3.99 5.70
C ASP A 67 -7.22 -3.82 7.12
N PHE A 68 -7.58 -4.74 8.01
CA PHE A 68 -7.15 -4.77 9.40
C PHE A 68 -7.14 -6.20 9.94
N GLY A 69 -6.05 -6.60 10.61
CA GLY A 69 -5.89 -7.97 11.07
C GLY A 69 -4.65 -8.18 11.92
N PRO A 70 -4.48 -9.38 12.49
CA PRO A 70 -3.37 -9.69 13.39
C PRO A 70 -2.05 -9.83 12.66
N ARG A 71 -0.98 -9.22 13.18
CA ARG A 71 0.43 -9.29 12.73
C ARG A 71 0.74 -8.72 11.35
N ASN A 72 -0.01 -9.13 10.33
CA ASN A 72 0.10 -8.61 8.98
C ASN A 72 -1.25 -8.63 8.26
N VAL A 73 -1.38 -7.72 7.31
CA VAL A 73 -2.51 -7.66 6.39
C VAL A 73 -2.01 -7.33 5.00
N SER A 74 -2.72 -7.81 3.99
CA SER A 74 -2.36 -7.60 2.59
C SER A 74 -3.59 -7.19 1.80
N PHE A 75 -3.49 -6.12 1.05
CA PHE A 75 -4.59 -5.61 0.25
C PHE A 75 -4.18 -5.43 -1.22
N PRO A 76 -4.96 -5.93 -2.19
CA PRO A 76 -4.67 -5.77 -3.60
C PRO A 76 -5.06 -4.39 -4.13
N GLY A 77 -4.29 -3.89 -5.09
CA GLY A 77 -4.60 -2.68 -5.85
C GLY A 77 -4.43 -2.88 -7.34
N THR A 78 -5.17 -2.10 -8.11
CA THR A 78 -5.13 -2.10 -9.57
C THR A 78 -4.69 -0.73 -10.07
N CYS A 79 -3.86 -0.68 -11.10
CA CYS A 79 -3.48 0.57 -11.74
C CYS A 79 -4.59 1.02 -12.70
N ASN A 80 -5.13 2.21 -12.46
CA ASN A 80 -5.95 2.90 -13.46
C ASN A 80 -5.01 3.55 -14.48
N SER A 81 -4.86 2.94 -15.65
CA SER A 81 -3.98 3.43 -16.72
C SER A 81 -4.43 4.78 -17.31
N THR A 82 -5.73 5.11 -17.22
CA THR A 82 -6.26 6.39 -17.73
C THR A 82 -5.82 7.56 -16.84
N LEU A 83 -5.84 7.34 -15.52
CA LEU A 83 -5.46 8.36 -14.53
C LEU A 83 -4.00 8.25 -14.08
N MET A 84 -3.31 7.17 -14.47
CA MET A 84 -1.98 6.78 -13.98
C MET A 84 -1.91 6.75 -12.45
N ARG A 85 -2.97 6.24 -11.80
CA ARG A 85 -3.09 6.18 -10.33
C ARG A 85 -3.56 4.81 -9.86
N TRP A 86 -3.11 4.41 -8.67
CA TRP A 86 -3.56 3.17 -8.05
C TRP A 86 -4.96 3.33 -7.49
N GLU A 87 -5.76 2.29 -7.66
CA GLU A 87 -7.09 2.14 -7.08
C GLU A 87 -7.11 0.92 -6.17
N MET A 88 -7.64 1.09 -4.96
CA MET A 88 -7.83 0.02 -3.98
C MET A 88 -9.19 0.17 -3.31
N GLY A 89 -9.73 -0.92 -2.77
CA GLY A 89 -10.99 -0.92 -2.05
C GLY A 89 -12.21 -1.09 -2.95
N GLU A 90 -13.38 -1.22 -2.33
CA GLU A 90 -14.66 -1.22 -3.00
C GLU A 90 -15.64 -0.30 -2.24
N PRO A 91 -16.11 0.80 -2.84
CA PRO A 91 -15.82 1.30 -4.19
C PRO A 91 -14.33 1.66 -4.40
N PRO A 92 -13.82 1.68 -5.65
CA PRO A 92 -12.41 1.94 -5.92
C PRO A 92 -12.01 3.35 -5.48
N LEU A 93 -11.05 3.41 -4.57
CA LEU A 93 -10.47 4.64 -4.05
C LEU A 93 -9.16 4.91 -4.75
N LEU A 94 -9.02 6.10 -5.34
CA LEU A 94 -7.75 6.57 -5.87
C LEU A 94 -6.80 6.83 -4.70
N ILE A 95 -5.61 6.23 -4.77
CA ILE A 95 -4.62 6.27 -3.70
C ILE A 95 -3.73 7.50 -3.87
N ASP A 96 -3.67 8.31 -2.81
CA ASP A 96 -2.73 9.42 -2.61
C ASP A 96 -1.70 9.06 -1.55
N THR A 97 -2.15 8.51 -0.42
CA THR A 97 -1.28 8.04 0.67
C THR A 97 -1.65 6.63 1.09
N LEU A 98 -0.65 5.86 1.51
CA LEU A 98 -0.83 4.56 2.13
C LEU A 98 -0.05 4.51 3.43
N GLU A 99 -0.72 4.08 4.48
CA GLU A 99 -0.25 4.09 5.84
C GLU A 99 -0.38 2.68 6.42
N CYS A 100 0.60 2.30 7.23
CA CYS A 100 0.65 1.01 7.89
C CYS A 100 0.62 1.27 9.40
N LEU A 101 -0.58 1.18 9.98
CA LEU A 101 -0.80 1.45 11.40
C LEU A 101 -0.68 0.16 12.19
N LEU A 102 0.02 0.21 13.32
CA LEU A 102 0.02 -0.86 14.30
C LEU A 102 -0.82 -0.46 15.52
N THR A 103 -1.76 -1.31 15.91
CA THR A 103 -2.62 -1.08 17.07
C THR A 103 -2.64 -2.30 17.98
N ASN A 104 -2.95 -2.09 19.25
CA ASN A 104 -3.21 -3.21 20.14
C ASN A 104 -4.49 -3.94 19.69
N PRO A 105 -4.53 -5.27 19.78
CA PRO A 105 -5.74 -6.03 19.50
C PRO A 105 -6.86 -5.54 20.43
N PRO A 106 -8.12 -5.54 19.96
CA PRO A 106 -9.25 -5.05 20.74
C PRO A 106 -9.55 -6.01 21.90
N ASN A 107 -8.79 -5.86 22.99
CA ASN A 107 -8.86 -6.55 24.28
C ASN A 107 -8.88 -8.09 24.23
N GLY A 108 -7.86 -8.71 24.84
CA GLY A 108 -8.02 -10.02 25.47
C GLY A 108 -8.74 -9.88 26.80
#